data_AF-A0A183E3D7-F1
#
_entry.id   AF-A0A183E3D7-F1
#
_cell.length_a   1.000
_cell.length_b   1.000
_cell.length_c   1.000
_cell.angle_alpha   90.00
_cell.angle_beta   90.00
_cell.angle_gamma   90.00
#
_symmetry.space_group_name_H-M   'P 1'
#
loop_
_entity.id
_entity.type
_entity.pdbx_description
1 polymer ?
#
loop_
_entity_poly.entity_id
_entity_poly.type
_entity_poly.pdbx_seq_one_letter_code
_entity_poly.pdbx_strand_id
1 'polypeptide(L)'
;MLIANSDDSLKNFGMRCSKRLADGDFIFHAHQFWTLPYPYYLMLDKAPDLFNDLSLSSLIILKGDLHYRKLVALRGFAPAPLLVLRTLKAETQAGLSSTVIDELRKKYGTSKSWMVVGEYGVAQFADVN
;
A
#
# COMPACT_ATOMS: atom_id res chain seq x y z
N MET A 1 22.94 -8.96 -7.75
CA MET A 1 21.66 -9.60 -8.15
C MET A 1 21.45 -10.86 -7.32
N LEU A 2 20.21 -11.20 -6.95
CA LEU A 2 19.92 -12.37 -6.10
C LEU A 2 20.44 -13.69 -6.68
N ILE A 3 20.26 -13.91 -8.00
CA ILE A 3 20.64 -15.18 -8.66
C ILE A 3 22.17 -15.36 -8.75
N ALA A 4 22.93 -14.27 -8.83
CA ALA A 4 24.39 -14.29 -8.89
C ALA A 4 25.03 -14.19 -7.49
N ASN A 5 24.23 -14.33 -6.42
CA ASN A 5 24.73 -14.23 -5.06
C ASN A 5 25.49 -15.50 -4.66
N SER A 6 26.55 -15.33 -3.87
CA SER A 6 27.34 -16.44 -3.30
C SER A 6 26.62 -17.17 -2.17
N ASP A 7 25.65 -16.52 -1.52
CA ASP A 7 24.78 -17.15 -0.52
C ASP A 7 23.71 -18.00 -1.22
N ASP A 8 23.69 -19.30 -0.90
CA ASP A 8 22.77 -20.26 -1.51
C ASP A 8 21.30 -19.93 -1.24
N SER A 9 20.97 -19.35 -0.08
CA SER A 9 19.58 -19.01 0.25
C SER A 9 19.08 -17.86 -0.61
N LEU A 10 19.89 -16.80 -0.78
CA LEU A 10 19.58 -15.67 -1.65
C LEU A 10 19.53 -16.07 -3.12
N LYS A 11 20.45 -16.93 -3.56
CA LYS A 11 20.46 -17.51 -4.90
C LYS A 11 19.20 -18.32 -5.17
N ASN A 12 18.84 -19.23 -4.27
CA ASN A 12 17.63 -20.05 -4.38
C ASN A 12 16.37 -19.19 -4.39
N PHE A 13 16.29 -18.15 -3.56
CA PHE A 13 15.19 -17.21 -3.59
C PHE A 13 15.08 -16.49 -4.94
N GLY A 14 16.19 -15.97 -5.46
CA GLY A 14 16.25 -15.33 -6.78
C GLY A 14 15.79 -16.27 -7.91
N MET A 15 16.23 -17.53 -7.91
CA MET A 15 15.83 -18.52 -8.90
C MET A 15 14.33 -18.83 -8.83
N ARG A 16 13.74 -18.96 -7.63
CA ARG A 16 12.29 -19.15 -7.46
C ARG A 16 11.49 -17.97 -8.01
N CYS A 17 11.89 -16.73 -7.70
CA CYS A 17 11.23 -15.54 -8.24
C CYS A 17 11.34 -15.47 -9.77
N SER A 18 12.51 -15.78 -10.32
CA SER A 18 12.73 -15.83 -11.78
C SER A 18 11.83 -16.84 -12.46
N LYS A 19 11.70 -18.04 -11.88
CA LYS A 19 10.78 -19.07 -12.39
C LYS A 19 9.33 -18.60 -12.38
N ARG A 20 8.86 -17.99 -11.29
CA ARG A 20 7.49 -17.45 -11.20
C ARG A 20 7.20 -16.36 -12.24
N LEU A 21 8.21 -15.54 -12.56
CA LEU A 21 8.09 -14.57 -13.65
C LEU A 21 7.98 -15.25 -15.02
N ALA A 22 8.81 -16.28 -15.27
CA ALA A 22 8.77 -17.03 -16.53
C ALA A 22 7.48 -17.84 -16.70
N ASP A 23 6.93 -18.38 -15.62
CA ASP A 23 5.69 -19.17 -15.60
C ASP A 23 4.43 -18.28 -15.66
N GLY A 24 4.55 -16.95 -15.48
CA GLY A 24 3.43 -16.01 -15.48
C GLY A 24 2.70 -15.88 -14.13
N ASP A 25 3.17 -16.55 -13.08
CA ASP A 25 2.66 -16.38 -11.70
C ASP A 25 2.89 -14.96 -11.17
N PHE A 26 4.04 -14.39 -11.52
CA PHE A 26 4.38 -12.99 -11.22
C PHE A 26 4.32 -12.21 -12.52
N ILE A 27 3.59 -11.10 -12.51
CA ILE A 27 3.48 -10.20 -13.65
C ILE A 27 3.78 -8.78 -13.16
N PHE A 28 4.65 -8.08 -13.89
CA PHE A 28 4.94 -6.67 -13.64
C PHE A 28 4.11 -5.80 -14.56
N HIS A 29 3.28 -4.95 -13.96
CA HIS A 29 2.52 -3.94 -14.68
C HIS A 29 3.07 -2.55 -14.35
N ALA A 30 3.30 -1.76 -15.40
CA ALA A 30 3.56 -0.34 -15.28
C ALA A 30 2.33 0.41 -15.77
N HIS A 31 1.96 1.48 -15.07
CA HIS A 31 0.87 2.35 -15.49
C HIS A 31 1.17 3.79 -15.08
N GLN A 32 0.96 4.75 -15.97
CA GLN A 32 1.36 6.14 -15.75
C GLN A 32 0.66 6.76 -14.52
N PHE A 33 -0.59 6.36 -14.25
CA PHE A 33 -1.39 6.84 -13.12
C PHE A 33 -0.66 6.79 -11.76
N TRP A 34 0.20 5.78 -11.54
CA TRP A 34 0.98 5.66 -10.30
C TRP A 34 1.87 6.88 -10.03
N THR A 35 2.36 7.51 -11.09
CA THR A 35 3.27 8.67 -11.07
C THR A 35 2.56 10.02 -11.24
N LEU A 36 1.26 10.02 -11.56
CA LEU A 36 0.46 11.25 -11.67
C LEU A 36 0.08 11.80 -10.28
N PRO A 37 -0.26 13.09 -10.16
CA PRO A 37 -0.62 13.69 -8.87
C PRO A 37 -2.03 13.28 -8.37
N TYR A 38 -2.78 12.49 -9.14
CA TYR A 38 -4.17 12.17 -8.82
C TYR A 38 -4.28 11.26 -7.58
N PRO A 39 -5.24 11.55 -6.67
CA PRO A 39 -5.69 10.60 -5.65
C PRO A 39 -6.46 9.44 -6.30
N TYR A 40 -6.58 8.33 -5.58
CA TYR A 40 -7.12 7.08 -6.12
C TYR A 40 -8.61 7.10 -6.41
N TYR A 41 -9.40 7.91 -5.70
CA TYR A 41 -10.83 8.05 -6.02
C TYR A 41 -11.10 8.65 -7.42
N LEU A 42 -10.09 9.26 -8.06
CA LEU A 42 -10.18 9.72 -9.46
C LEU A 42 -9.72 8.68 -10.48
N MET A 43 -9.31 7.48 -10.05
CA MET A 43 -8.76 6.45 -10.95
C MET A 43 -9.81 5.99 -11.96
N LEU A 44 -11.06 5.82 -11.55
CA LEU A 44 -12.15 5.43 -12.47
C LEU A 44 -12.30 6.43 -13.63
N ASP A 45 -12.13 7.74 -13.38
CA ASP A 45 -12.25 8.77 -14.41
C ASP A 45 -10.97 8.96 -15.22
N LYS A 46 -9.80 8.84 -14.59
CA LYS A 46 -8.49 9.20 -15.19
C LYS A 46 -7.72 8.01 -15.77
N ALA A 47 -8.05 6.80 -15.35
CA ALA A 47 -7.43 5.54 -15.74
C ALA A 47 -8.43 4.38 -15.58
N PRO A 48 -9.57 4.41 -16.30
CA PRO A 48 -10.62 3.40 -16.18
C PRO A 48 -10.12 1.99 -16.50
N ASP A 49 -9.17 1.87 -17.42
CA ASP A 49 -8.49 0.62 -17.76
C ASP A 49 -7.76 0.02 -16.55
N LEU A 50 -6.98 0.83 -15.82
CA LEU A 50 -6.32 0.39 -14.59
C LEU A 50 -7.34 0.05 -13.48
N PHE A 51 -8.39 0.86 -13.34
CA PHE A 51 -9.42 0.57 -12.33
C PHE A 51 -10.10 -0.78 -12.59
N ASN A 52 -10.45 -1.05 -13.85
CA ASN A 52 -11.07 -2.31 -14.26
C ASN A 52 -10.10 -3.49 -14.06
N ASP A 53 -8.82 -3.35 -14.41
CA ASP A 53 -7.81 -4.38 -14.16
C ASP A 53 -7.68 -4.72 -12.67
N LEU A 54 -7.60 -3.69 -11.81
CA LEU A 54 -7.55 -3.86 -10.36
C LEU A 54 -8.82 -4.52 -9.81
N SER A 55 -9.99 -4.30 -10.42
CA SER A 55 -11.26 -4.90 -9.97
C SER A 55 -11.32 -6.42 -10.12
N LEU A 56 -10.45 -7.00 -10.94
CA LEU A 56 -10.32 -8.46 -11.10
C LEU A 56 -9.52 -9.11 -9.96
N SER A 57 -8.89 -8.30 -9.10
CA SER A 57 -8.05 -8.80 -8.01
C SER A 57 -8.88 -9.37 -6.87
N SER A 58 -8.44 -10.48 -6.27
CA SER A 58 -9.03 -10.98 -5.02
C SER A 58 -8.60 -10.15 -3.79
N LEU A 59 -7.45 -9.49 -3.87
CA LEU A 59 -6.92 -8.60 -2.84
C LEU A 59 -5.89 -7.66 -3.46
N ILE A 60 -5.98 -6.36 -3.15
CA ILE A 60 -4.97 -5.37 -3.52
C ILE A 60 -4.20 -4.97 -2.27
N ILE A 61 -2.87 -5.13 -2.31
CA ILE A 61 -1.98 -4.73 -1.22
C ILE A 61 -1.25 -3.44 -1.58
N LEU A 62 -1.65 -2.34 -0.96
CA LEU A 62 -1.01 -1.03 -1.12
C LEU A 62 0.10 -0.84 -0.08
N LYS A 63 1.31 -0.53 -0.54
CA LYS A 63 2.52 -0.48 0.31
C LYS A 63 3.01 0.94 0.55
N GLY A 64 3.18 1.32 1.81
CA GLY A 64 3.88 2.53 2.21
C GLY A 64 3.03 3.80 2.27
N ASP A 65 3.68 4.88 2.70
CA ASP A 65 3.02 6.14 3.07
C ASP A 65 2.41 6.89 1.89
N LEU A 66 3.06 6.90 0.72
CA LEU A 66 2.53 7.59 -0.46
C LEU A 66 1.24 6.96 -0.97
N HIS A 67 1.19 5.63 -1.04
CA HIS A 67 -0.04 4.91 -1.42
C HIS A 67 -1.17 5.21 -0.45
N TYR A 68 -0.87 5.23 0.85
CA TYR A 68 -1.85 5.63 1.86
C TYR A 68 -2.37 7.04 1.62
N ARG A 69 -1.49 8.03 1.44
CA ARG A 69 -1.90 9.43 1.20
C ARG A 69 -2.75 9.61 -0.06
N LYS A 70 -2.46 8.87 -1.13
CA LYS A 70 -3.30 8.86 -2.34
C LYS A 70 -4.67 8.20 -2.11
N LEU A 71 -4.79 7.35 -1.09
CA LEU A 71 -6.00 6.62 -0.74
C LEU A 71 -6.90 7.32 0.30
N VAL A 72 -6.34 8.14 1.19
CA VAL A 72 -6.99 8.61 2.44
C VAL A 72 -8.47 8.92 2.28
N ALA A 73 -9.25 8.34 3.21
CA ALA A 73 -10.71 8.35 3.28
C ALA A 73 -11.47 7.52 2.23
N LEU A 74 -10.78 6.73 1.39
CA LEU A 74 -11.27 5.91 0.26
C LEU A 74 -12.07 6.71 -0.78
N ARG A 75 -13.04 7.51 -0.36
CA ARG A 75 -13.90 8.39 -1.16
C ARG A 75 -14.51 7.64 -2.35
N GLY A 76 -14.92 6.39 -2.12
CA GLY A 76 -15.49 5.50 -3.14
C GLY A 76 -14.46 4.66 -3.92
N PHE A 77 -13.16 4.80 -3.68
CA PHE A 77 -12.16 3.91 -4.26
C PHE A 77 -12.16 2.53 -3.58
N ALA A 78 -12.87 1.59 -4.17
CA ALA A 78 -12.92 0.19 -3.76
C ALA A 78 -13.08 -0.74 -4.97
N PRO A 79 -12.07 -0.83 -5.87
CA PRO A 79 -12.16 -1.71 -7.04
C PRO A 79 -12.22 -3.20 -6.64
N ALA A 80 -11.56 -3.57 -5.55
CA ALA A 80 -11.48 -4.91 -4.96
C ALA A 80 -11.14 -4.77 -3.47
N PRO A 81 -11.18 -5.84 -2.65
CA PRO A 81 -10.75 -5.77 -1.25
C PRO A 81 -9.34 -5.18 -1.13
N LEU A 82 -9.16 -4.21 -0.23
CA LEU A 82 -7.92 -3.44 -0.08
C LEU A 82 -7.26 -3.76 1.26
N LEU A 83 -5.96 -4.03 1.25
CA LEU A 83 -5.11 -4.04 2.43
C LEU A 83 -4.01 -3.00 2.27
N VAL A 84 -3.95 -2.04 3.18
CA VAL A 84 -2.90 -1.03 3.20
C VAL A 84 -1.90 -1.35 4.29
N LEU A 85 -0.63 -1.54 3.91
CA LEU A 85 0.49 -1.77 4.82
C LEU A 85 1.39 -0.54 4.81
N ARG A 86 1.35 0.24 5.88
CA ARG A 86 2.02 1.54 5.95
C ARG A 86 2.85 1.67 7.21
N THR A 87 4.04 2.26 7.10
CA THR A 87 4.68 2.99 8.20
C THR A 87 4.35 4.48 8.11
N LEU A 88 4.05 5.11 9.24
CA LEU A 88 3.56 6.49 9.30
C LEU A 88 4.69 7.49 9.04
N LYS A 89 4.63 8.19 7.90
CA LYS A 89 5.64 9.18 7.48
C LYS A 89 5.01 10.51 7.05
N ALA A 90 3.78 10.77 7.47
CA ALA A 90 3.02 11.97 7.17
C ALA A 90 1.91 12.19 8.20
N GLU A 91 1.55 13.45 8.44
CA GLU A 91 0.48 13.89 9.37
C GLU A 91 -0.93 13.57 8.84
N THR A 92 -1.16 12.33 8.43
CA THR A 92 -2.44 11.86 7.90
C THR A 92 -2.66 10.46 8.41
N GLN A 93 -3.72 10.19 9.15
CA GLN A 93 -4.09 8.86 9.62
C GLN A 93 -5.58 8.86 9.90
N ALA A 94 -6.29 7.85 9.42
CA ALA A 94 -7.72 7.65 9.66
C ALA A 94 -7.99 6.31 10.34
N GLY A 95 -9.20 6.11 10.86
CA GLY A 95 -9.63 4.82 11.40
C GLY A 95 -8.93 4.37 12.68
N LEU A 96 -8.38 5.32 13.47
CA LEU A 96 -7.91 5.01 14.82
C LEU A 96 -9.10 5.01 15.79
N SER A 97 -9.08 4.13 16.79
CA SER A 97 -10.05 4.15 17.88
C SER A 97 -9.82 5.36 18.79
N SER A 98 -10.87 5.79 19.49
CA SER A 98 -10.78 6.84 20.51
C SER A 98 -9.74 6.52 21.58
N THR A 99 -9.67 5.26 22.02
CA THR A 99 -8.67 4.78 22.99
C THR A 99 -7.25 5.02 22.51
N VAL A 100 -6.92 4.65 21.28
CA VAL A 100 -5.58 4.87 20.71
C VAL A 100 -5.27 6.37 20.57
N ILE A 101 -6.26 7.16 20.18
CA ILE A 101 -6.12 8.63 20.09
C ILE A 101 -5.78 9.22 21.46
N ASP A 102 -6.46 8.78 22.52
CA ASP A 102 -6.22 9.29 23.87
C ASP A 102 -4.85 8.88 24.42
N GLU A 103 -4.39 7.65 24.13
CA GLU A 103 -3.03 7.21 24.47
C GLU A 103 -1.96 8.03 23.76
N LEU A 104 -2.13 8.30 22.47
CA LEU A 104 -1.21 9.12 21.69
C LEU A 104 -1.17 10.56 22.21
N ARG A 105 -2.33 11.13 22.58
CA ARG A 105 -2.41 12.45 23.21
C ARG A 105 -1.71 12.49 24.57
N LYS A 106 -1.83 11.45 25.40
CA LYS A 106 -1.10 11.37 26.68
C LYS A 106 0.42 11.29 26.46
N LYS A 107 0.87 10.50 25.48
CA LYS A 107 2.29 10.25 25.23
C LYS A 107 3.00 11.40 24.51
N TYR A 108 2.34 12.02 23.54
CA TYR A 108 2.96 13.02 22.66
C TYR A 108 2.38 14.44 22.85
N GLY A 109 1.33 14.62 23.66
CA GLY A 109 0.68 15.91 23.86
C GLY A 109 0.12 16.47 22.54
N THR A 110 0.58 17.67 22.17
CA THR A 110 0.26 18.31 20.88
C THR A 110 1.21 17.92 19.76
N SER A 111 2.29 17.18 20.05
CA SER A 111 3.26 16.76 19.05
C SER A 111 2.67 15.71 18.10
N LYS A 112 2.89 15.91 16.81
CA LYS A 112 2.54 14.96 15.75
C LYS A 112 3.73 14.10 15.29
N SER A 113 4.86 14.15 16.01
CA SER A 113 6.09 13.45 15.64
C SER A 113 5.86 11.96 15.38
N TRP A 114 4.99 11.32 16.17
CA TRP A 114 4.61 9.91 16.04
C TRP A 114 4.04 9.53 14.64
N MET A 115 3.54 10.50 13.87
CA MET A 115 2.98 10.28 12.53
C MET A 115 4.00 10.41 11.40
N VAL A 116 5.19 10.96 11.66
CA VAL A 116 6.12 11.39 10.59
C VAL A 116 7.49 10.70 10.64
N VAL A 117 7.84 10.06 11.76
CA VAL A 117 9.17 9.45 11.95
C VAL A 117 9.28 8.00 11.47
N GLY A 118 8.17 7.36 11.10
CA GLY A 118 8.16 5.97 10.62
C GLY A 118 8.21 4.89 11.71
N GLU A 119 8.08 5.27 12.98
CA GLU A 119 8.10 4.32 14.13
C GLU A 119 6.83 3.48 14.23
N TYR A 120 5.69 4.05 13.85
CA TYR A 120 4.41 3.34 13.87
C TYR A 120 4.09 2.74 12.50
N GLY A 121 3.45 1.57 12.52
CA GLY A 121 2.91 0.91 11.35
C GLY A 121 1.44 0.56 11.52
N VAL A 122 0.71 0.53 10.40
CA VAL A 122 -0.69 0.11 10.35
C VAL A 122 -0.90 -0.90 9.22
N ALA A 123 -1.78 -1.86 9.49
CA ALA A 123 -2.41 -2.73 8.50
C ALA A 123 -3.91 -2.42 8.52
N GLN A 124 -4.43 -1.78 7.48
CA GLN A 124 -5.84 -1.39 7.39
C GLN A 124 -6.50 -2.12 6.22
N PHE A 125 -7.54 -2.88 6.53
CA PHE A 125 -8.34 -3.61 5.56
C PHE A 125 -9.65 -2.86 5.28
N ALA A 126 -10.07 -2.84 4.03
CA ALA A 126 -11.38 -2.35 3.60
C ALA A 126 -11.96 -3.33 2.58
N ASP A 127 -13.22 -3.69 2.78
CA ASP A 127 -13.95 -4.60 1.90
C ASP A 127 -14.84 -3.85 0.91
N VAL A 128 -15.29 -4.56 -0.14
CA VAL A 128 -16.18 -4.06 -1.19
C VAL A 128 -17.62 -4.44 -0.84
N ASN A 129 -18.17 -3.86 0.24
CA ASN A 129 -19.61 -3.96 0.50
C ASN A 129 -20.38 -2.88 -0.26
#